data_AF-A0A8T6U7J1-F1
#
_entry.id   AF-A0A8T6U7J1-F1
#
_cell.length_a   1.000
_cell.length_b   1.000
_cell.length_c   1.000
_cell.angle_alpha   90.00
_cell.angle_beta   90.00
_cell.angle_gamma   90.00
#
_symmetry.space_group_name_H-M   'P 1'
#
loop_
_entity.id
_entity.type
_entity.pdbx_description
1 polymer ?
#
loop_
_entity_poly.entity_id
_entity_poly.type
_entity_poly.pdbx_seq_one_letter_code
_entity_poly.pdbx_strand_id
1 'polypeptide(L)' 'MTDVGDHIRCPQCGGKARVVWVSQDQETAAVSCAGYHSHAEERASSKTTSRYKTQPKTKIRKGMIFLIKTTEKK' A
#
# COMPACT_ATOMS: atom_id res chain seq x y z
N MET A 1 7.91 -16.67 -9.71
CA MET A 1 8.86 -15.60 -9.39
C MET A 1 8.23 -14.30 -9.85
N THR A 2 8.29 -13.26 -9.02
CA THR A 2 7.68 -11.96 -9.31
C THR A 2 8.83 -10.98 -9.48
N ASP A 3 9.00 -10.42 -10.67
CA ASP A 3 10.14 -9.57 -10.99
C ASP A 3 9.78 -8.09 -11.00
N VAL A 4 10.78 -7.23 -10.79
CA VAL A 4 10.59 -5.78 -10.90
C VAL A 4 10.15 -5.45 -12.33
N GLY A 5 9.02 -4.77 -12.44
CA GLY A 5 8.41 -4.40 -13.71
C GLY A 5 7.17 -5.22 -14.07
N ASP A 6 6.95 -6.36 -13.41
CA ASP A 6 5.78 -7.21 -13.64
C ASP A 6 4.47 -6.51 -13.28
N HIS A 7 3.40 -6.98 -13.90
CA HIS A 7 2.06 -6.51 -13.64
C HIS A 7 1.25 -7.52 -12.85
N ILE A 8 0.70 -7.07 -11.73
CA ILE A 8 -0.18 -7.86 -10.88
C ILE A 8 -1.47 -7.11 -10.58
N ARG A 9 -2.39 -7.75 -9.86
CA ARG A 9 -3.61 -7.09 -9.36
C ARG A 9 -3.31 -6.31 -8.09
N CYS A 10 -3.78 -5.07 -8.03
CA CYS A 10 -3.74 -4.25 -6.83
C CYS A 10 -4.52 -4.95 -5.71
N PRO A 11 -3.94 -5.12 -4.51
CA PRO A 11 -4.62 -5.81 -3.41
C PRO A 11 -5.84 -5.04 -2.88
N GLN A 12 -5.92 -3.72 -3.11
CA GLN A 12 -7.03 -2.90 -2.62
C GLN A 12 -8.19 -2.76 -3.61
N CYS A 13 -7.93 -2.61 -4.92
CA CYS A 13 -8.99 -2.36 -5.91
C CYS A 13 -9.07 -3.39 -7.04
N GLY A 14 -8.17 -4.38 -7.10
CA GLY A 14 -8.11 -5.36 -8.18
C GLY A 14 -7.59 -4.83 -9.52
N GLY A 15 -7.35 -3.52 -9.65
CA GLY A 15 -6.81 -2.88 -10.85
C GLY A 15 -5.36 -3.27 -11.15
N LYS A 16 -4.83 -2.83 -12.30
CA LYS A 16 -3.45 -3.13 -12.71
C LYS A 16 -2.46 -2.39 -11.80
N ALA A 17 -1.54 -3.13 -11.19
CA ALA A 17 -0.43 -2.63 -10.38
C ALA A 17 0.89 -3.14 -10.95
N ARG A 18 1.98 -2.41 -10.72
CA ARG A 18 3.32 -2.76 -11.19
C ARG A 18 4.25 -3.04 -10.02
N VAL A 19 5.02 -4.11 -10.09
CA VAL A 19 6.06 -4.42 -9.11
C VAL A 19 7.19 -3.41 -9.30
N VAL A 20 7.50 -2.66 -8.24
CA VAL A 20 8.54 -1.62 -8.26
C VAL A 20 9.76 -1.99 -7.42
N TRP A 21 9.62 -2.99 -6.55
CA TRP A 21 10.69 -3.50 -5.71
C TRP A 21 10.37 -4.92 -5.23
N VAL A 22 11.40 -5.72 -5.03
CA VAL A 22 11.33 -7.07 -4.45
C VAL A 22 12.41 -7.16 -3.37
N SER A 23 12.07 -7.76 -2.24
CA SER A 23 12.99 -7.98 -1.14
C SER A 23 14.08 -8.98 -1.50
N GLN A 24 15.22 -8.90 -0.81
CA GLN A 24 16.37 -9.77 -1.08
C GLN A 24 16.08 -11.25 -0.77
N ASP A 25 15.24 -11.51 0.23
CA ASP A 25 14.73 -12.84 0.58
C ASP A 25 13.63 -13.34 -0.37
N GLN A 26 13.23 -12.53 -1.36
CA GLN A 26 12.16 -12.83 -2.30
C GLN A 26 10.80 -13.12 -1.66
N GLU A 27 10.57 -12.78 -0.38
CA GLU A 27 9.30 -13.01 0.32
C GLU A 27 8.31 -11.84 0.22
N THR A 28 8.81 -10.65 -0.09
CA THR A 28 8.03 -9.41 -0.10
C THR A 28 8.25 -8.63 -1.38
N ALA A 29 7.17 -8.14 -1.99
CA ALA A 29 7.24 -7.23 -3.12
C ALA A 29 6.47 -5.94 -2.83
N ALA A 30 7.01 -4.82 -3.29
CA ALA A 30 6.31 -3.54 -3.30
C ALA A 30 5.67 -3.32 -4.67
N VAL A 31 4.37 -3.05 -4.67
CA VAL A 31 3.58 -2.88 -5.89
C VAL A 31 2.93 -1.50 -5.92
N SER A 32 3.14 -0.76 -7.01
CA SER A 32 2.54 0.54 -7.24
C SER A 32 1.25 0.39 -8.04
N CYS A 33 0.15 0.94 -7.53
CA CYS A 33 -1.10 1.05 -8.28
C CYS A 33 -1.30 2.49 -8.76
N ALA A 34 -1.52 2.68 -10.06
CA ALA A 34 -1.84 3.98 -10.64
C ALA A 34 -3.27 4.46 -10.31
N GLY A 35 -4.07 3.63 -9.65
CA GLY A 35 -5.42 3.96 -9.19
C GLY A 35 -5.42 4.97 -8.05
N TYR A 36 -6.61 5.52 -7.78
CA TYR A 36 -6.88 6.35 -6.62
C TYR A 36 -7.30 5.44 -5.47
N HIS A 37 -6.66 5.58 -4.31
CA HIS A 37 -7.21 4.97 -3.10
C HIS A 37 -7.17 5.90 -1.90
N SER A 38 -8.13 5.70 -1.02
CA SER A 38 -8.20 6.37 0.27
C SER A 38 -7.25 5.70 1.24
N HIS A 39 -6.39 6.50 1.87
CA HIS A 39 -5.67 6.10 3.07
C HIS A 39 -6.22 6.91 4.25
N ALA A 40 -6.57 6.22 5.33
CA ALA A 40 -6.85 6.87 6.60
C ALA A 40 -5.51 7.29 7.20
N GLU A 41 -5.22 8.59 7.25
CA GLU A 41 -4.07 9.05 8.02
C GLU A 41 -4.35 8.77 9.50
N GLU A 42 -3.82 7.66 10.01
CA GLU A 42 -3.59 7.48 11.44
C GLU A 42 -2.67 8.62 11.87
N ARG A 43 -3.24 9.69 12.44
CA ARG A 43 -2.40 10.65 13.15
C ARG A 43 -1.78 9.88 14.29
N ALA A 44 -0.45 9.77 14.29
CA ALA A 44 0.32 9.32 15.44
C ALA A 44 -0.34 9.96 16.67
N SER A 45 -0.86 9.13 17.56
CA SER A 45 -1.60 9.55 18.73
C SER A 45 -0.63 10.28 19.65
N SER A 46 -0.33 11.54 19.35
CA SER A 46 0.23 12.47 20.29
C SER A 46 -0.83 12.56 21.37
N LYS A 47 -0.56 11.95 22.53
CA LYS A 47 -1.38 12.06 23.74
C LYS A 47 -1.38 13.52 24.19
N THR A 48 -2.10 14.37 23.47
CA THR A 48 -2.40 15.73 23.85
C THR A 48 -3.90 15.75 24.11
N THR A 49 -4.23 16.02 25.36
CA THR A 49 -5.54 15.99 26.02
C THR A 49 -6.52 17.02 25.46
N SER A 50 -6.76 17.03 24.15
CA SER A 50 -7.74 17.89 23.52
C SER A 50 -9.07 17.15 23.39
N ARG A 51 -10.14 17.67 24.01
CA ARG A 51 -11.52 17.16 23.90
C ARG A 51 -12.15 17.37 22.51
N TYR A 52 -11.36 17.76 21.51
CA TYR A 52 -11.81 17.93 20.13
C TYR A 52 -11.69 16.62 19.37
N LYS A 53 -12.82 15.95 19.13
CA LYS A 53 -12.91 14.78 18.23
C LYS A 53 -12.55 15.24 16.81
N THR A 54 -11.27 15.21 16.49
CA THR A 54 -10.82 15.52 15.12
C THR A 54 -11.08 14.28 14.29
N GLN A 55 -12.12 14.29 13.46
CA GLN A 55 -12.46 13.14 12.63
C GLN A 55 -11.25 12.76 11.74
N PRO A 56 -10.95 11.46 11.59
CA PRO A 56 -9.88 11.01 10.70
C PRO A 56 -10.17 11.49 9.29
N LYS A 57 -9.26 12.29 8.72
CA LYS A 57 -9.38 12.78 7.35
C LYS A 57 -8.95 11.67 6.41
N THR A 58 -9.90 11.10 5.66
CA THR A 58 -9.59 10.21 4.55
C THR A 58 -8.99 11.04 3.41
N LYS A 59 -7.75 10.72 3.01
CA LYS A 59 -7.13 11.36 1.85
C LYS A 59 -7.10 10.36 0.70
N ILE A 60 -7.66 10.76 -0.43
CA ILE A 60 -7.55 10.01 -1.68
C ILE A 60 -6.19 10.36 -2.30
N ARG A 61 -5.34 9.36 -2.50
CA ARG A 61 -4.04 9.52 -3.16
C ARG A 61 -3.94 8.58 -4.37
N LYS A 62 -3.28 9.06 -5.42
CA LYS A 62 -2.93 8.27 -6.61
C LYS A 62 -1.53 7.70 -6.44
N GLY A 63 -1.26 6.54 -7.03
CA GLY A 63 0.11 5.99 -7.08
C GLY A 63 0.55 5.36 -5.77
N MET A 64 -0.38 4.85 -4.96
CA MET A 64 -0.02 4.23 -3.69
C MET A 64 0.75 2.92 -3.90
N ILE A 65 1.65 2.67 -2.96
CA ILE A 65 2.51 1.48 -2.93
C ILE A 65 2.01 0.56 -1.83
N PHE A 66 1.85 -0.71 -2.17
CA PHE A 66 1.42 -1.76 -1.25
C PHE A 66 2.53 -2.79 -1.12
N LEU A 67 2.77 -3.28 0.10
CA LEU A 67 3.62 -4.43 0.33
C LEU A 67 2.77 -5.69 0.28
N ILE A 68 3.18 -6.67 -0.52
CA ILE A 68 2.52 -7.96 -0.62
C ILE A 68 3.53 -9.07 -0.36
N LYS A 69 3.04 -10.20 0.14
CA LYS A 69 3.82 -11.43 0.16
C LYS A 69 3.89 -11.99 -1.25
N THR A 70 5.08 -12.27 -1.73
CA THR A 70 5.28 -13.07 -2.93
C THR A 70 4.89 -14.51 -2.58
N THR A 71 3.91 -15.06 -3.27
CA THR A 71 3.61 -16.48 -3.15
C THR A 71 4.71 -17.23 -3.89
N GLU A 72 5.73 -17.66 -3.16
CA GLU A 72 6.64 -18.68 -3.66
C GLU A 72 5.81 -19.92 -3.98
N LYS A 73 5.56 -20.17 -5.26
CA LYS A 73 5.09 -21.47 -5.70
C LYS A 73 6.27 -22.43 -5.53
N LYS A 74 6.23 -23.15 -4.41
CA LYS A 74 7.01 -24.36 -4.13
C LYS A 74 6.90 -25.38 -5.25
#